data_AF-A0A1I5Y7B0-F1
#
_entry.id   AF-A0A1I5Y7B0-F1
#
_cell.length_a   1.000
_cell.length_b   1.000
_cell.length_c   1.000
_cell.angle_alpha   90.00
_cell.angle_beta   90.00
_cell.angle_gamma   90.00
#
_symmetry.space_group_name_H-M   'P 1'
#
loop_
_entity.id
_entity.type
_entity.pdbx_description
1 polymer ?
#
loop_
_entity_poly.entity_id
_entity_poly.type
_entity_poly.pdbx_seq_one_letter_code
_entity_poly.pdbx_strand_id
1 'polypeptide(L)'
;MCTYKTSDTVTIAQSQKAITFQKGEKFCRIPLVFSGNSPLKTNIKSLLVFEQVTVDPLPEGVYEIYLVNNSKNEKKVFSAKSRDFINVLDLYNLSDKPIVINISNSIQQLGLQNKSLSELSVVIFFNGNVLPDKRKVRHNSKLSIGRIRLVQEC
;
A
#
# COMPACT_ATOMS: atom_id res chain seq x y z
N MET A 1 -14.01 13.50 16.20
CA MET A 1 -13.21 12.35 16.69
C MET A 1 -13.89 11.07 16.24
N CYS A 2 -13.34 10.37 15.24
CA CYS A 2 -13.83 9.04 14.86
C CYS A 2 -12.95 7.99 15.54
N THR A 3 -13.45 7.43 16.64
CA THR A 3 -12.93 6.21 17.24
C THR A 3 -13.20 5.06 16.27
N TYR A 4 -12.13 4.42 15.81
CA TYR A 4 -12.19 3.17 15.06
C TYR A 4 -12.81 2.10 15.99
N LYS A 5 -14.13 1.92 15.93
CA LYS A 5 -14.76 0.74 16.51
C LYS A 5 -14.29 -0.43 15.66
N THR A 6 -13.73 -1.45 16.29
CA THR A 6 -13.60 -2.80 15.72
C THR A 6 -14.99 -3.28 15.35
N SER A 7 -15.47 -2.90 14.16
CA SER A 7 -16.32 -3.80 13.40
C SER A 7 -15.51 -5.08 13.18
N ASP A 8 -16.17 -6.24 13.25
CA ASP A 8 -15.53 -7.52 13.04
C ASP A 8 -14.81 -7.47 11.68
N THR A 9 -13.47 -7.49 11.67
CA THR A 9 -12.69 -7.41 10.43
C THR A 9 -11.99 -8.72 10.22
N VAL A 10 -12.07 -9.26 9.01
CA VAL A 10 -11.38 -10.50 8.63
C VAL A 10 -10.12 -10.11 7.86
N THR A 11 -8.97 -10.64 8.29
CA THR A 11 -7.72 -10.50 7.54
C THR A 11 -7.73 -11.47 6.37
N ILE A 12 -7.67 -10.93 5.16
CA ILE A 12 -7.66 -11.68 3.91
C ILE A 12 -6.22 -12.00 3.50
N ALA A 13 -5.31 -11.04 3.64
CA ALA A 13 -3.90 -11.24 3.33
C ALA A 13 -3.00 -10.32 4.16
N GLN A 14 -1.73 -10.68 4.31
CA GLN A 14 -0.76 -9.86 5.03
C GLN A 14 0.68 -10.03 4.53
N SER A 15 1.52 -9.02 4.77
CA SER A 15 2.96 -9.12 4.56
C SER A 15 3.58 -10.13 5.54
N GLN A 16 4.51 -10.97 5.08
CA GLN A 16 5.19 -11.96 5.93
C GLN A 16 6.20 -11.37 6.92
N LYS A 17 6.80 -10.23 6.57
CA LYS A 17 7.89 -9.60 7.32
C LYS A 17 7.70 -8.10 7.36
N ALA A 18 8.32 -7.47 8.36
CA ALA A 18 8.50 -6.02 8.36
C ALA A 18 9.28 -5.59 7.12
N ILE A 19 8.95 -4.41 6.61
CA ILE A 19 9.49 -3.85 5.38
C ILE A 19 10.29 -2.61 5.73
N THR A 20 11.44 -2.46 5.08
CA THR A 20 12.19 -1.20 5.09
C THR A 20 12.45 -0.80 3.65
N PHE A 21 11.97 0.38 3.28
CA PHE A 21 12.25 1.03 2.01
C PHE A 21 13.48 1.93 2.20
N GLN A 22 14.60 1.52 1.62
CA GLN A 22 15.91 2.11 1.89
C GLN A 22 16.14 3.37 1.05
N LYS A 23 17.04 4.22 1.54
CA LYS A 23 17.51 5.41 0.82
C LYS A 23 17.97 5.06 -0.60
N GLY A 24 17.57 5.87 -1.56
CA GLY A 24 17.94 5.74 -2.97
C GLY A 24 17.10 4.73 -3.76
N GLU A 25 16.35 3.85 -3.08
CA GLU A 25 15.43 2.95 -3.77
C GLU A 25 14.23 3.74 -4.33
N LYS A 26 13.82 3.42 -5.55
CA LYS A 26 12.71 4.09 -6.23
C LYS A 26 11.35 3.48 -5.89
N PHE A 27 11.34 2.17 -5.63
CA PHE A 27 10.15 1.47 -5.15
C PHE A 27 10.53 0.24 -4.34
N CYS A 28 9.62 -0.19 -3.49
CA CYS A 28 9.65 -1.47 -2.79
C CYS A 28 8.39 -2.26 -3.15
N ARG A 29 8.54 -3.56 -3.46
CA ARG A 29 7.41 -4.47 -3.73
C ARG A 29 7.27 -5.46 -2.58
N ILE A 30 6.06 -5.58 -2.08
CA ILE A 30 5.72 -6.28 -0.85
C ILE A 30 4.65 -7.32 -1.18
N PRO A 31 5.00 -8.62 -1.25
CA PRO A 31 4.02 -9.66 -1.48
C PRO A 31 3.07 -9.79 -0.29
N LEU A 32 1.77 -9.93 -0.58
CA LEU A 32 0.76 -10.24 0.42
C LEU A 32 0.46 -11.74 0.36
N VAL A 33 0.50 -12.39 1.53
CA VAL A 33 0.19 -13.80 1.69
C VAL A 33 -1.22 -13.95 2.22
N PHE A 34 -2.01 -14.75 1.51
CA PHE A 34 -3.42 -14.96 1.80
C PHE A 34 -3.60 -15.84 3.03
N SER A 35 -4.51 -15.40 3.90
CA SER A 35 -4.86 -16.09 5.13
C SER A 35 -6.03 -17.03 4.84
N GLY A 36 -5.72 -18.28 4.51
CA GLY A 36 -6.71 -19.33 4.27
C GLY A 36 -7.52 -19.17 2.98
N ASN A 37 -8.69 -19.82 2.93
CA ASN A 37 -9.54 -19.92 1.73
C ASN A 37 -10.59 -18.79 1.62
N SER A 38 -10.49 -17.71 2.39
CA SER A 38 -11.49 -16.63 2.35
C SER A 38 -11.33 -15.79 1.08
N PRO A 39 -12.24 -15.91 0.09
CA PRO A 39 -12.17 -15.08 -1.10
C PRO A 39 -12.48 -13.63 -0.76
N LEU A 40 -11.96 -12.68 -1.55
CA LEU A 40 -12.41 -11.29 -1.49
C LEU A 40 -13.89 -11.24 -1.86
N LYS A 41 -14.73 -10.87 -0.90
CA LYS A 41 -16.18 -10.74 -1.13
C LYS A 41 -16.50 -9.45 -1.87
N THR A 42 -17.46 -9.54 -2.80
CA THR A 42 -18.06 -8.39 -3.47
C THR A 42 -18.96 -7.63 -2.50
N ASN A 43 -18.99 -6.30 -2.62
CA ASN A 43 -19.80 -5.38 -1.80
C ASN A 43 -19.41 -5.24 -0.32
N ILE A 44 -18.24 -5.76 0.05
CA ILE A 44 -17.67 -5.53 1.38
C ILE A 44 -16.56 -4.50 1.33
N LYS A 45 -16.58 -3.58 2.29
CA LYS A 45 -15.54 -2.57 2.42
C LYS A 45 -14.20 -3.24 2.68
N SER A 46 -13.27 -3.00 1.76
CA SER A 46 -11.93 -3.58 1.78
C SER A 46 -10.92 -2.49 2.14
N LEU A 47 -10.06 -2.78 3.11
CA LEU A 47 -9.09 -1.85 3.66
C LEU A 47 -7.67 -2.41 3.58
N LEU A 48 -6.72 -1.53 3.28
CA LEU A 48 -5.29 -1.79 3.44
C LEU A 48 -4.81 -1.08 4.70
N VAL A 49 -4.25 -1.83 5.64
CA VAL A 49 -3.84 -1.37 6.96
C VAL A 49 -2.33 -1.46 7.07
N PHE A 50 -1.67 -0.33 7.34
CA PHE A 50 -0.24 -0.23 7.55
C PHE A 50 0.02 0.00 9.03
N GLU A 51 0.75 -0.92 9.66
CA GLU A 51 1.02 -0.91 11.10
C GLU A 51 2.48 -0.54 11.37
N GLN A 52 2.70 0.18 12.47
CA GLN A 52 4.04 0.56 12.94
C GLN A 52 4.85 1.28 11.85
N VAL A 53 4.24 2.29 11.23
CA VAL A 53 4.86 3.08 10.17
C VAL A 53 5.79 4.10 10.82
N THR A 54 7.07 4.04 10.45
CA THR A 54 8.10 4.97 10.93
C THR A 54 8.89 5.51 9.74
N VAL A 55 9.25 6.78 9.78
CA VAL A 55 10.01 7.43 8.72
C VAL A 55 11.09 8.32 9.33
N ASP A 56 12.30 8.23 8.79
CA ASP A 56 13.43 9.03 9.24
C ASP A 56 14.44 9.30 8.11
N PRO A 57 14.74 10.57 7.78
CA PRO A 57 13.97 11.79 8.08
C PRO A 57 12.67 11.86 7.26
N LEU A 58 11.82 12.87 7.50
CA LEU A 58 10.65 13.12 6.64
C LEU A 58 11.07 13.33 5.18
N PRO A 59 10.33 12.76 4.20
CA PRO A 59 10.70 12.82 2.80
C PRO A 59 10.39 14.17 2.15
N GLU A 60 11.26 14.63 1.28
CA GLU A 60 11.00 15.73 0.34
C GLU A 60 10.24 15.25 -0.91
N GLY A 61 9.18 14.47 -0.70
CA GLY A 61 8.37 13.86 -1.76
C GLY A 61 7.20 13.07 -1.18
N VAL A 62 6.56 12.28 -2.03
CA VAL A 62 5.41 11.46 -1.63
C VAL A 62 5.69 9.97 -1.86
N TYR A 63 5.13 9.13 -1.00
CA TYR A 63 5.09 7.69 -1.23
C TYR A 63 3.73 7.32 -1.82
N GLU A 64 3.74 6.89 -3.06
CA GLU A 64 2.56 6.40 -3.75
C GLU A 64 2.39 4.91 -3.48
N ILE A 65 1.16 4.49 -3.21
CA ILE A 65 0.77 3.12 -2.93
C ILE A 65 0.05 2.55 -4.14
N TYR A 66 0.51 1.38 -4.58
CA TYR A 66 -0.07 0.64 -5.68
C TYR A 66 -0.44 -0.76 -5.25
N LEU A 67 -1.53 -1.29 -5.78
CA LEU A 67 -1.91 -2.70 -5.62
C LEU A 67 -1.76 -3.40 -6.96
N VAL A 68 -0.84 -4.36 -7.04
CA VAL A 68 -0.50 -5.04 -8.27
C VAL A 68 -0.76 -6.53 -8.16
N ASN A 69 -1.34 -7.09 -9.22
CA ASN A 69 -1.41 -8.53 -9.40
C ASN A 69 -0.19 -8.97 -10.23
N ASN A 70 0.69 -9.79 -9.64
CA ASN A 70 1.95 -10.22 -10.25
C ASN A 70 1.78 -11.22 -11.41
N SER A 71 0.58 -11.75 -11.65
CA SER A 71 0.28 -12.62 -12.81
C SER A 71 0.51 -11.94 -14.15
N LYS A 72 0.61 -10.61 -14.16
CA LYS A 72 0.94 -9.82 -15.35
C LYS A 72 2.43 -9.48 -15.34
N ASN A 73 3.19 -10.22 -16.15
CA ASN A 73 4.64 -10.08 -16.33
C ASN A 73 5.06 -8.83 -17.15
N GLU A 74 4.38 -7.70 -16.94
CA GLU A 74 4.62 -6.48 -17.71
C GLU A 74 5.58 -5.53 -16.98
N LYS A 75 6.49 -4.89 -17.74
CA LYS A 75 7.32 -3.77 -17.27
C LYS A 75 6.39 -2.60 -16.91
N LYS A 76 5.96 -2.58 -15.65
CA LYS A 76 4.94 -1.65 -15.17
C LYS A 76 5.53 -0.27 -14.94
N VAL A 77 4.93 0.74 -15.55
CA VAL A 77 5.22 2.15 -15.26
C VAL A 77 4.27 2.61 -14.15
N PHE A 78 4.83 2.89 -12.97
CA PHE A 78 4.07 3.43 -11.84
C PHE A 78 3.78 4.92 -12.06
N SER A 79 2.49 5.26 -12.05
CA SER A 79 1.98 6.63 -12.13
C SER A 79 0.64 6.71 -11.41
N ALA A 80 0.36 7.86 -10.76
CA ALA A 80 -0.94 8.14 -10.16
C ALA A 80 -2.13 8.05 -11.13
N LYS A 81 -1.89 8.07 -12.45
CA LYS A 81 -2.90 7.84 -13.50
C LYS A 81 -3.18 6.36 -13.80
N SER A 82 -2.36 5.45 -13.28
CA SER A 82 -2.50 4.01 -13.52
C SER A 82 -3.66 3.43 -12.71
N ARG A 83 -4.28 2.36 -13.22
CA ARG A 83 -5.38 1.66 -12.52
C ARG A 83 -4.96 1.00 -11.21
N ASP A 84 -3.67 0.75 -11.06
CA ASP A 84 -3.11 0.11 -9.87
C ASP A 84 -2.81 1.12 -8.75
N PHE A 85 -2.86 2.42 -9.04
CA PHE A 85 -2.69 3.45 -8.03
C PHE A 85 -3.86 3.41 -7.04
N ILE A 86 -3.53 3.43 -5.76
CA ILE A 86 -4.49 3.35 -4.67
C ILE A 86 -4.58 4.68 -3.94
N ASN A 87 -3.45 5.16 -3.43
CA ASN A 87 -3.40 6.38 -2.63
C ASN A 87 -1.95 6.86 -2.45
N VAL A 88 -1.80 8.04 -1.85
CA VAL A 88 -0.54 8.51 -1.28
C VAL A 88 -0.51 8.17 0.21
N LEU A 89 0.65 7.74 0.71
CA LEU A 89 0.88 7.52 2.14
C LEU A 89 1.11 8.88 2.81
N ASP A 90 0.16 9.30 3.65
CA ASP A 90 0.30 10.51 4.45
C ASP A 90 1.23 10.23 5.64
N LEU A 91 2.44 10.78 5.57
CA LEU A 91 3.47 10.65 6.61
C LEU A 91 3.58 11.88 7.53
N TYR A 92 2.90 12.98 7.23
CA TYR A 92 2.98 14.20 8.04
C TYR A 92 2.09 14.14 9.27
N ASN A 93 1.08 13.27 9.25
CA ASN A 93 0.17 13.00 10.35
C ASN A 93 0.43 11.64 11.02
N LEU A 94 1.68 11.17 11.00
CA LEU A 94 2.04 9.93 11.68
C LEU A 94 1.73 10.04 13.18
N SER A 95 0.98 9.05 13.66
CA SER A 95 0.73 8.80 15.08
C SER A 95 0.99 7.33 15.35
N ASP A 96 0.90 6.89 16.60
CA ASP A 96 1.01 5.47 16.95
C ASP A 96 -0.12 4.59 16.37
N LYS A 97 -1.09 5.20 15.67
CA LYS A 97 -2.21 4.52 15.03
C LYS A 97 -1.83 3.98 13.65
N PRO A 98 -2.42 2.86 13.23
CA PRO A 98 -2.22 2.34 11.88
C PRO A 98 -2.76 3.32 10.82
N ILE A 99 -2.08 3.39 9.68
CA ILE A 99 -2.60 4.09 8.50
C ILE A 99 -3.56 3.16 7.79
N VAL A 100 -4.79 3.61 7.57
CA VAL A 100 -5.85 2.81 6.96
C VAL A 100 -6.28 3.45 5.64
N ILE A 101 -6.24 2.66 4.57
CA ILE A 101 -6.60 3.10 3.22
C ILE A 101 -7.80 2.27 2.75
N ASN A 102 -8.90 2.92 2.36
CA ASN A 102 -10.02 2.23 1.73
C ASN A 102 -9.67 1.91 0.27
N ILE A 103 -9.71 0.62 -0.08
CA ILE A 103 -9.34 0.13 -1.40
C ILE A 103 -10.50 -0.57 -2.12
N SER A 104 -11.73 -0.44 -1.63
CA SER A 104 -12.91 -1.15 -2.15
C SER A 104 -13.10 -0.91 -3.66
N ASN A 105 -13.01 0.35 -4.09
CA ASN A 105 -13.11 0.72 -5.51
C ASN A 105 -11.97 0.14 -6.33
N SER A 106 -10.75 0.13 -5.81
CA SER A 106 -9.57 -0.42 -6.49
C SER A 106 -9.66 -1.93 -6.67
N ILE A 107 -10.16 -2.66 -5.66
CA ILE A 107 -10.42 -4.11 -5.76
C ILE A 107 -11.39 -4.42 -6.91
N GLN A 108 -12.45 -3.61 -7.04
CA GLN A 108 -13.42 -3.74 -8.13
C GLN A 108 -12.80 -3.42 -9.49
N GLN A 109 -12.10 -2.28 -9.62
CA GLN A 109 -11.48 -1.83 -10.86
C GLN A 109 -10.40 -2.79 -11.39
N LEU A 110 -9.64 -3.41 -10.49
CA LEU A 110 -8.61 -4.39 -10.83
C LEU A 110 -9.19 -5.79 -11.12
N GLY A 111 -10.49 -5.99 -10.85
CA GLY A 111 -11.17 -7.27 -11.04
C GLY A 111 -10.55 -8.38 -10.20
N LEU A 112 -10.13 -8.08 -8.97
CA LEU A 112 -9.44 -9.03 -8.10
C LEU A 112 -10.40 -10.04 -7.46
N GLN A 113 -11.70 -9.80 -7.53
CA GLN A 113 -12.74 -10.57 -6.84
C GLN A 113 -12.88 -12.00 -7.36
N ASN A 114 -12.54 -12.24 -8.63
CA ASN A 114 -12.69 -13.53 -9.30
C ASN A 114 -11.34 -14.14 -9.74
N LYS A 115 -10.22 -13.54 -9.32
CA LYS A 115 -8.88 -13.98 -9.74
C LYS A 115 -8.20 -14.73 -8.61
N SER A 116 -7.29 -15.63 -8.98
CA SER A 116 -6.37 -16.20 -8.00
C SER A 116 -5.63 -15.05 -7.34
N LEU A 117 -5.87 -14.91 -6.05
CA LEU A 117 -5.30 -13.83 -5.27
C LEU A 117 -3.85 -14.11 -4.90
N SER A 118 -3.36 -15.34 -5.13
CA SER A 118 -2.03 -15.87 -4.78
C SER A 118 -0.82 -15.00 -5.15
N GLU A 119 -1.01 -13.97 -5.97
CA GLU A 119 0.04 -13.13 -6.55
C GLU A 119 -0.16 -11.62 -6.30
N LEU A 120 -0.95 -11.24 -5.29
CA LEU A 120 -1.15 -9.83 -4.94
C LEU A 120 0.08 -9.23 -4.25
N SER A 121 0.46 -8.03 -4.63
CA SER A 121 1.52 -7.27 -3.95
C SER A 121 1.16 -5.81 -3.80
N VAL A 122 1.62 -5.22 -2.70
CA VAL A 122 1.63 -3.77 -2.52
C VAL A 122 2.97 -3.25 -3.04
N VAL A 123 2.94 -2.23 -3.87
CA VAL A 123 4.14 -1.50 -4.27
C VAL A 123 4.09 -0.12 -3.64
N ILE A 124 5.15 0.22 -2.93
CA ILE A 124 5.38 1.58 -2.42
C ILE A 124 6.41 2.23 -3.33
N PHE A 125 6.03 3.31 -3.99
CA PHE A 125 6.86 4.02 -4.95
C PHE A 125 7.16 5.42 -4.41
N PHE A 126 8.43 5.82 -4.38
CA PHE A 126 8.78 7.18 -4.02
C PHE A 126 8.72 8.08 -5.26
N ASN A 127 7.85 9.07 -5.21
CA ASN A 127 7.76 10.12 -6.22
C ASN A 127 8.27 11.44 -5.62
N GLY A 128 9.51 11.80 -5.95
CA GLY A 128 10.14 13.03 -5.51
C GLY A 128 9.67 14.25 -6.29
N ASN A 129 9.71 15.42 -5.66
CA ASN A 129 9.43 16.68 -6.33
C ASN A 129 10.51 17.02 -7.38
N VAL A 130 10.14 17.86 -8.35
CA VAL A 130 11.10 18.51 -9.25
C VAL A 130 11.36 19.91 -8.71
N LEU A 131 12.61 20.21 -8.38
CA LEU A 131 13.03 21.52 -7.92
C LEU A 131 13.01 22.53 -9.08
N PRO A 132 12.99 23.85 -8.81
CA PRO A 132 12.99 24.89 -9.85
C PRO A 132 14.16 24.79 -10.84
N ASP A 133 15.29 24.23 -10.40
CA ASP A 133 16.47 23.95 -11.22
C ASP A 133 16.38 22.65 -12.06
N LYS A 134 15.19 22.05 -12.13
CA LYS A 134 14.87 20.77 -12.81
C LYS A 134 15.51 19.54 -12.17
N ARG A 135 16.18 19.64 -11.01
CA ARG A 135 16.67 18.47 -10.30
C ARG A 135 15.51 17.71 -9.66
N LYS A 136 15.51 16.39 -9.82
CA LYS A 136 14.56 15.51 -9.11
C LYS A 136 15.09 15.25 -7.70
N VAL A 137 14.25 15.51 -6.71
CA VAL A 137 14.51 15.08 -5.34
C VAL A 137 14.65 13.57 -5.30
N ARG A 138 15.71 13.09 -4.65
CA ARG A 138 15.95 11.67 -4.46
C ARG A 138 15.35 11.21 -3.13
N HIS A 139 15.00 9.94 -3.09
CA HIS A 139 14.58 9.28 -1.86
C HIS A 139 15.74 9.28 -0.87
N ASN A 140 15.72 10.17 0.12
CA ASN A 140 16.76 10.30 1.14
C ASN A 140 16.33 9.78 2.52
N SER A 141 15.09 9.34 2.63
CA SER A 141 14.47 8.83 3.85
C SER A 141 14.60 7.33 3.96
N LYS A 142 14.42 6.82 5.18
CA LYS A 142 14.18 5.42 5.47
C LYS A 142 12.74 5.27 5.97
N LEU A 143 11.91 4.59 5.20
CA LEU A 143 10.54 4.25 5.60
C LEU A 143 10.50 2.80 6.09
N SER A 144 10.07 2.56 7.32
CA SER A 144 9.87 1.22 7.86
C SER A 144 8.40 0.99 8.19
N ILE A 145 7.91 -0.20 7.88
CA ILE A 145 6.51 -0.62 8.10
C ILE A 145 6.56 -1.99 8.77
N GLY A 146 5.99 -2.13 9.97
CA GLY A 146 6.01 -3.39 10.70
C GLY A 146 5.16 -4.47 10.02
N ARG A 147 3.96 -4.11 9.55
CA ARG A 147 3.07 -5.03 8.85
C ARG A 147 2.11 -4.30 7.92
N ILE A 148 1.75 -4.95 6.82
CA ILE A 148 0.67 -4.54 5.93
C ILE A 148 -0.39 -5.64 5.91
N ARG A 149 -1.66 -5.29 6.16
CA ARG A 149 -2.80 -6.23 6.12
C ARG A 149 -3.85 -5.75 5.14
N LEU A 150 -4.39 -6.68 4.36
CA LEU A 150 -5.62 -6.52 3.61
C LEU A 150 -6.76 -7.11 4.44
N VAL A 151 -7.74 -6.29 4.80
CA VAL A 151 -8.88 -6.70 5.65
C VAL A 151 -10.21 -6.34 4.99
N GLN A 152 -11.27 -7.06 5.36
CA GLN A 152 -12.66 -6.77 5.00
C GLN A 152 -13.50 -6.58 6.26
N GLU A 153 -14.31 -5.52 6.32
CA GLU A 153 -15.29 -5.30 7.41
C GLU A 153 -16.46 -6.28 7.25
N CYS A 154 -16.81 -7.05 8.29
CA CYS A 154 -17.95 -7.97 8.29
C CYS A 154 -19.29 -7.25 8.46
#